data_AF-A0A2A5M2T0-F1
#
_entry.id   AF-A0A2A5M2T0-F1
#
_cell.length_a   1.000
_cell.length_b   1.000
_cell.length_c   1.000
_cell.angle_alpha   90.00
_cell.angle_beta   90.00
_cell.angle_gamma   90.00
#
_symmetry.space_group_name_H-M   'P 1'
#
loop_
_entity.id
_entity.type
_entity.pdbx_description
1 polymer ?
#
loop_
_entity_poly.entity_id
_entity_poly.type
_entity_poly.pdbx_seq_one_letter_code
_entity_poly.pdbx_strand_id
1 'polypeptide(L)' 'MKKSLLILSILFLLNACSFENSKDTGKVGEKSAEISAKDTLGKAVKLADDNTSLKVLVFFQNGCPSCLKELPSLDE' A
#
# COMPACT_ATOMS: atom_id res chain seq x y z
N MET A 1 -32.45 -11.81 -32.37
CA MET A 1 -32.08 -12.18 -30.98
C MET A 1 -30.59 -12.52 -30.81
N LYS A 2 -29.99 -13.39 -31.65
CA LYS A 2 -28.56 -13.77 -31.51
C LYS A 2 -27.55 -12.61 -31.60
N LYS A 3 -27.77 -11.63 -32.51
CA LYS A 3 -26.87 -10.47 -32.69
C LYS A 3 -26.92 -9.48 -31.51
N SER A 4 -28.09 -9.32 -30.89
CA SER A 4 -28.27 -8.40 -29.75
C SER A 4 -27.65 -8.95 -28.45
N LEU A 5 -27.71 -10.27 -28.24
CA LEU A 5 -27.03 -10.94 -27.13
C LEU A 5 -25.49 -10.79 -27.21
N LEU A 6 -24.96 -10.80 -28.44
CA LEU A 6 -23.52 -10.70 -28.69
C LEU A 6 -22.98 -9.30 -28.36
N ILE A 7 -23.75 -8.25 -28.67
CA ILE A 7 -23.41 -6.86 -28.35
C ILE A 7 -23.41 -6.63 -26.84
N LEU A 8 -24.38 -7.22 -26.11
CA LEU A 8 -24.46 -7.11 -24.65
C LEU A 8 -23.26 -7.77 -23.94
N SER A 9 -22.77 -8.89 -24.47
CA SER A 9 -21.58 -9.57 -23.94
C SER A 9 -20.29 -8.75 -24.12
N ILE A 10 -20.15 -8.06 -25.26
CA ILE A 10 -18.99 -7.20 -25.54
C ILE A 10 -18.95 -5.98 -24.61
N LEU A 11 -20.11 -5.37 -24.31
CA LEU A 11 -20.22 -4.26 -23.36
C LEU A 11 -19.85 -4.63 -21.92
N PHE A 12 -20.10 -5.88 -21.52
CA PHE A 12 -19.76 -6.36 -20.18
C PHE A 12 -18.25 -6.59 -20.02
N LEU A 13 -17.57 -7.03 -21.08
CA LEU A 13 -16.11 -7.26 -21.08
C LEU A 13 -15.30 -5.96 -21.06
N LEU A 14 -15.83 -4.86 -21.60
CA LEU A 14 -15.15 -3.56 -21.60
C LEU A 14 -15.06 -2.91 -20.21
N ASN A 15 -15.94 -3.26 -19.28
CA ASN A 15 -15.87 -2.78 -17.88
C ASN A 15 -14.86 -3.53 -17.00
N ALA A 16 -14.36 -4.69 -17.45
CA ALA A 16 -13.43 -5.50 -16.66
C ALA A 16 -11.97 -5.02 -16.75
N CYS A 17 -11.65 -4.09 -17.65
CA CYS A 17 -10.28 -3.61 -17.88
C CYS A 17 -9.93 -2.29 -17.19
N SER A 18 -10.82 -1.72 -16.37
CA SER A 18 -10.54 -0.51 -15.59
C SER A 18 -9.96 -0.85 -14.22
N PHE A 19 -8.93 -1.69 -14.17
CA PHE A 19 -8.04 -1.72 -13.01
C PHE A 19 -7.03 -0.59 -13.21
N GLU A 20 -7.37 0.58 -12.67
CA GLU A 20 -6.44 1.69 -12.56
C GLU A 20 -5.26 1.22 -11.69
N ASN A 21 -4.16 0.84 -12.34
CA ASN A 21 -2.88 0.54 -11.70
C ASN A 21 -2.21 1.86 -11.29
N SER A 22 -2.91 2.72 -10.57
CA SER A 22 -2.29 3.85 -9.87
C SER A 22 -1.51 3.28 -8.68
N LYS A 23 -0.34 2.70 -8.99
CA LYS A 23 0.68 2.46 -7.97
C LYS A 23 1.18 3.83 -7.54
N ASP A 24 0.48 4.41 -6.57
CA ASP A 24 0.92 5.60 -5.87
C ASP A 24 2.20 5.22 -5.11
N THR A 25 3.32 5.41 -5.80
CA THR A 25 4.65 5.05 -5.35
C THR A 25 5.38 6.36 -5.12
N GLY A 26 6.07 6.46 -3.98
CA GLY A 26 6.86 7.64 -3.68
C GLY A 26 7.86 7.93 -4.80
N LYS A 27 7.98 9.20 -5.18
CA LYS A 27 8.96 9.66 -6.18
C LYS A 27 10.18 10.23 -5.47
N VAL A 28 11.37 9.88 -5.98
CA VAL A 28 12.63 10.40 -5.46
C VAL A 28 12.67 11.92 -5.61
N GLY A 29 13.00 12.61 -4.51
CA GLY A 29 13.05 14.08 -4.46
C GLY A 29 11.71 14.75 -4.13
N GLU A 30 10.60 14.02 -4.14
CA GLU A 30 9.32 14.51 -3.62
C GLU A 30 9.20 14.26 -2.11
N LYS A 31 8.41 15.10 -1.43
CA LYS A 31 8.08 14.88 -0.02
C LYS A 31 7.25 13.59 0.10
N SER A 32 7.64 12.72 1.03
CA SER A 32 6.87 11.51 1.35
C SER A 32 5.42 11.87 1.76
N ALA A 33 4.49 10.98 1.45
CA ALA A 33 3.14 11.00 2.00
C ALA A 33 3.19 10.97 3.53
N GLU A 34 2.20 11.62 4.15
CA GLU A 34 2.00 11.54 5.60
C GLU A 34 1.47 10.15 5.97
N ILE A 35 2.11 9.49 6.93
CA ILE A 35 1.70 8.16 7.41
C ILE A 35 1.40 8.26 8.90
N SER A 36 0.24 7.75 9.30
CA SER A 36 -0.15 7.58 10.69
C SER A 36 -0.34 6.10 11.01
N ALA A 37 0.23 5.66 12.12
CA ALA A 37 0.12 4.29 12.60
C ALA A 37 -0.06 4.27 14.13
N LYS A 38 -0.23 3.08 14.68
CA LYS A 38 -0.09 2.84 16.11
C LYS A 38 1.26 2.19 16.38
N ASP A 39 1.95 2.64 17.43
CA ASP A 39 3.12 1.94 17.92
C ASP A 39 2.74 0.62 18.61
N THR A 40 3.74 -0.11 19.12
CA THR A 40 3.56 -1.40 19.81
C THR A 40 2.79 -1.29 21.13
N LEU A 41 2.64 -0.08 21.67
CA LEU A 41 1.85 0.22 22.87
C LEU A 41 0.45 0.76 22.53
N GLY A 42 0.11 0.85 21.24
CA GLY A 42 -1.17 1.32 20.75
C GLY A 42 -1.30 2.85 20.68
N LYS A 43 -0.24 3.61 20.96
CA LYS A 43 -0.24 5.07 20.85
C LYS A 43 -0.20 5.47 19.38
N ALA A 44 -1.00 6.47 19.01
CA ALA A 44 -0.96 7.04 17.67
C ALA A 44 0.37 7.77 17.44
N VAL A 45 1.02 7.47 16.32
CA VAL A 45 2.27 8.08 15.87
C VAL A 45 2.15 8.48 14.41
N LYS A 46 2.81 9.58 14.05
CA LYS A 46 2.86 10.11 12.68
C LYS A 46 4.30 10.22 12.19
N LEU A 47 4.49 10.12 10.88
CA LEU A 47 5.81 10.30 10.28
C LEU A 47 6.37 11.70 10.56
N ALA A 48 5.51 12.72 10.58
CA ALA A 48 5.91 14.09 10.87
C ALA A 48 6.23 14.39 12.36
N ASP A 49 6.00 13.45 13.28
CA ASP A 49 6.27 13.66 14.73
C ASP A 49 7.77 13.79 15.03
N ASP A 50 8.64 13.33 14.12
CA ASP A 50 10.08 13.53 14.18
C ASP A 50 10.62 13.91 12.79
N ASN A 51 11.05 15.16 12.61
CA ASN A 51 11.57 15.66 11.32
C ASN A 51 13.09 15.76 11.29
N THR A 52 13.78 15.25 12.31
CA THR A 52 15.22 15.45 12.49
C THR A 52 16.06 14.25 12.07
N SER A 53 15.43 13.08 11.96
CA SER A 53 16.07 11.81 11.60
C SER A 53 15.78 11.40 10.16
N LEU A 54 16.76 10.76 9.52
CA LEU A 54 16.52 9.99 8.29
C LEU A 54 15.68 8.77 8.66
N LYS A 55 14.63 8.49 7.89
CA LYS A 55 13.69 7.39 8.17
C LYS A 55 13.66 6.40 7.02
N VAL A 56 13.71 5.12 7.35
CA VAL A 56 13.49 4.01 6.43
C VAL A 56 12.14 3.39 6.78
N LEU A 57 11.23 3.33 5.80
CA LEU A 57 9.92 2.72 5.98
C LEU A 57 9.94 1.33 5.37
N VAL A 58 9.66 0.31 6.18
CA VAL A 58 9.57 -1.07 5.74
C VAL A 58 8.14 -1.56 5.94
N PHE A 59 7.50 -1.95 4.83
CA PHE A 59 6.13 -2.45 4.83
C PHE A 59 6.13 -3.98 4.82
N PHE A 60 5.54 -4.59 5.84
CA PHE A 60 5.39 -6.04 5.94
C PHE A 60 3.93 -6.42 5.70
N GLN A 61 3.69 -7.30 4.73
CA GLN A 61 2.37 -7.85 4.48
C GLN A 61 2.20 -9.12 5.33
N ASN A 62 1.33 -9.07 6.35
CA ASN A 62 1.01 -10.18 7.26
C ASN A 62 2.14 -11.19 7.47
N GLY A 63 3.14 -10.81 8.26
CA GLY A 63 4.24 -11.70 8.63
C GLY A 63 3.73 -12.86 9.49
N CYS A 64 4.32 -14.04 9.30
CA CYS A 64 4.16 -15.14 10.25
C CYS A 64 4.54 -14.65 11.67
N PRO A 65 3.94 -15.18 12.76
CA PRO A 65 4.24 -14.69 14.12
C PRO A 65 5.72 -14.69 14.52
N SER A 66 6.51 -15.63 13.99
CA SER A 66 7.97 -15.65 14.14
C SER A 66 8.64 -14.54 13.33
N CYS A 67 8.20 -14.31 12.09
CA CYS A 67 8.66 -13.22 11.23
C CYS A 67 8.51 -11.86 11.94
N LEU A 68 7.38 -11.63 12.61
CA LEU A 68 7.10 -10.39 13.36
C LEU A 68 7.99 -10.22 14.59
N LYS A 69 8.44 -11.31 15.22
CA LYS A 69 9.36 -11.28 16.38
C LYS A 69 10.79 -10.91 16.00
N GLU A 70 11.19 -11.23 14.78
CA GLU A 70 12.54 -10.98 14.27
C GLU A 70 12.68 -9.60 13.60
N LEU A 71 11.56 -8.94 13.27
CA LEU A 71 11.58 -7.59 12.68
C LEU A 71 12.42 -6.56 13.44
N PRO A 72 12.41 -6.48 14.78
CA PRO A 72 13.22 -5.52 15.52
C PRO A 72 14.73 -5.74 15.39
N SER A 73 15.17 -6.88 14.85
CA SER A 73 16.58 -7.27 14.71
C SER A 73 17.11 -7.15 13.28
N LEU A 74 16.28 -6.68 12.33
CA LEU A 74 16.69 -6.50 10.92
C LEU A 74 17.58 -5.27 10.67
N ASP A 75 17.72 -4.38 11.66
CA ASP A 75 18.52 -3.15 11.58
C ASP A 75 19.97 -3.32 12.10
N GLU A 76 20.45 -4.57 12.30
CA GLU A 76 21.86 -4.86 12.63
C GLU A 76 22.74 -5.12 11.40
#